data_AF-A0A358PBN5-F1
#
_entry.id   AF-A0A358PBN5-F1
#
_cell.length_a   1.000
_cell.length_b   1.000
_cell.length_c   1.000
_cell.angle_alpha   90.00
_cell.angle_beta   90.00
_cell.angle_gamma   90.00
#
_symmetry.space_group_name_H-M   'P 1'
#
loop_
_entity.id
_entity.type
_entity.pdbx_description
1 polymer ?
#
loop_
_entity_poly.entity_id
_entity_poly.type
_entity_poly.pdbx_seq_one_letter_code
_entity_poly.pdbx_strand_id
1 'polypeptide(L)'
;FYLVSAGAGQRLDHDWIKKHMPDDGRVRLDNLTNSIGVLVLAGPKARDILAKITRADLSNAAFPWLSGQMIDVNLAPAMAIRVNFVGELG
;
A
#
# COMPACT_ATOMS: atom_id res chain seq x y z
N PHE A 1 3.32 4.32 -10.42
CA PHE A 1 2.43 4.83 -9.36
C PHE A 1 1.50 3.72 -8.91
N TYR A 2 1.11 3.73 -7.64
CA TYR A 2 0.06 2.87 -7.10
C TYR A 2 -0.99 3.77 -6.45
N LEU A 3 -2.25 3.65 -6.87
CA LEU A 3 -3.34 4.48 -6.38
C LEU A 3 -4.23 3.63 -5.47
N VAL A 4 -4.52 4.17 -4.29
CA VAL A 4 -5.44 3.58 -3.31
C VAL A 4 -6.56 4.56 -3.08
N SER A 5 -7.80 4.07 -3.07
CA SER A 5 -8.98 4.86 -2.76
C SER A 5 -9.95 4.07 -1.88
N ALA A 6 -11.02 4.74 -1.42
CA ALA A 6 -12.11 4.10 -0.70
C ALA A 6 -12.74 3.00 -1.57
N GLY A 7 -12.94 1.81 -1.01
CA GLY A 7 -13.48 0.66 -1.76
C GLY A 7 -14.83 0.96 -2.43
N ALA A 8 -15.70 1.73 -1.78
CA ALA A 8 -16.98 2.16 -2.34
C ALA A 8 -16.84 3.14 -3.52
N GLY A 9 -15.71 3.87 -3.61
CA GLY A 9 -15.42 4.87 -4.64
C GLY A 9 -14.79 4.32 -5.92
N GLN A 10 -14.37 3.03 -5.94
CA GLN A 10 -13.59 2.44 -7.04
C GLN A 10 -14.12 2.81 -8.44
N ARG A 11 -15.43 2.64 -8.66
CA ARG A 11 -16.04 2.88 -9.98
C ARG A 11 -16.00 4.36 -10.37
N LEU A 12 -16.27 5.26 -9.41
CA LEU A 12 -16.28 6.70 -9.62
C LEU A 12 -14.87 7.22 -9.91
N ASP A 13 -13.88 6.79 -9.12
CA ASP A 13 -12.49 7.23 -9.28
C ASP A 13 -11.91 6.75 -10.62
N HIS A 14 -12.21 5.51 -11.01
CA HIS A 14 -11.71 4.96 -12.27
C HIS A 14 -12.34 5.67 -13.48
N ASP A 15 -13.63 6.01 -13.42
CA ASP A 15 -14.31 6.78 -14.47
C ASP A 15 -13.69 8.18 -14.61
N TRP A 16 -13.49 8.86 -13.47
CA TRP A 16 -12.85 10.16 -13.44
C TRP A 16 -11.44 10.13 -14.05
N ILE A 17 -10.60 9.18 -13.64
CA ILE A 17 -9.23 9.07 -14.17
C ILE A 17 -9.29 8.81 -15.68
N LYS A 18 -10.07 7.83 -16.14
CA LYS A 18 -10.15 7.48 -17.56
C LYS A 18 -10.59 8.66 -18.44
N LYS A 19 -11.55 9.46 -17.97
CA LYS A 19 -12.03 10.64 -18.70
C LYS A 19 -10.96 11.73 -18.89
N HIS A 20 -9.97 11.79 -18.00
CA HIS A 20 -8.91 12.80 -18.01
C HIS A 20 -7.55 12.24 -18.47
N MET A 21 -7.48 10.96 -18.83
CA MET A 21 -6.26 10.38 -19.39
C MET A 21 -6.02 10.90 -20.81
N PRO A 22 -4.75 11.06 -21.23
CA PRO A 22 -4.43 11.39 -22.62
C PRO A 22 -4.71 10.19 -23.55
N ASP A 23 -5.23 10.49 -24.73
CA ASP A 23 -5.56 9.47 -25.75
C ASP A 23 -4.36 9.01 -26.59
N ASP A 24 -3.17 9.52 -26.30
CA ASP A 24 -1.92 9.23 -27.05
C ASP A 24 -1.16 7.99 -26.54
N GLY A 25 -1.74 7.25 -25.60
CA GLY A 25 -1.18 6.01 -25.08
C GLY A 25 0.02 6.17 -24.13
N ARG A 26 0.42 7.40 -23.77
CA ARG A 26 1.54 7.64 -22.83
C ARG A 26 1.24 7.22 -21.39
N VAL A 27 -0.04 7.08 -21.05
CA VAL A 27 -0.50 6.68 -19.71
C VAL A 27 -1.37 5.43 -19.84
N ARG A 28 -1.14 4.45 -18.97
CA ARG A 28 -1.93 3.21 -18.86
C ARG A 28 -2.46 3.08 -17.44
N LEU A 29 -3.76 2.80 -17.30
CA LEU A 29 -4.42 2.53 -16.04
C LEU A 29 -4.80 1.06 -15.95
N ASP A 30 -4.24 0.34 -14.98
CA ASP A 30 -4.64 -1.02 -14.65
C ASP A 30 -5.51 -1.05 -13.40
N ASN A 31 -6.63 -1.77 -13.48
CA ASN A 31 -7.46 -2.04 -12.32
C ASN A 31 -6.90 -3.26 -11.56
N LEU A 32 -6.25 -3.02 -10.43
CA LEU A 32 -5.66 -4.06 -9.58
C LEU A 32 -6.51 -4.41 -8.35
N THR A 33 -7.72 -3.85 -8.20
CA THR A 33 -8.51 -3.94 -6.96
C THR A 33 -8.74 -5.38 -6.50
N ASN A 34 -9.04 -6.30 -7.42
CA ASN A 34 -9.28 -7.71 -7.09
C ASN A 34 -8.02 -8.57 -7.16
N SER A 35 -6.87 -7.99 -7.50
CA SER A 35 -5.60 -8.69 -7.64
C SER A 35 -4.71 -8.56 -6.39
N ILE A 36 -4.98 -7.59 -5.52
CA ILE A 36 -4.15 -7.29 -4.35
C ILE A 36 -5.04 -7.20 -3.11
N GLY A 37 -4.81 -8.10 -2.15
CA GLY A 37 -5.38 -8.00 -0.81
C GLY A 37 -4.56 -7.07 0.08
N VAL A 38 -5.21 -6.44 1.06
CA VAL A 38 -4.56 -5.54 2.02
C VAL A 38 -4.86 -6.01 3.44
N LEU A 39 -3.83 -6.06 4.28
CA LEU A 39 -3.94 -6.32 5.71
C LEU A 39 -3.36 -5.12 6.48
N VAL A 40 -4.13 -4.62 7.43
CA VAL A 40 -3.69 -3.53 8.32
C VAL A 40 -3.17 -4.13 9.62
N LEU A 41 -1.92 -3.83 9.96
CA LEU A 41 -1.32 -4.14 11.26
C LEU A 41 -0.99 -2.82 11.96
N ALA A 42 -1.83 -2.41 12.90
CA ALA A 42 -1.68 -1.14 13.61
C ALA A 42 -1.64 -1.34 15.14
N GLY A 43 -0.94 -0.43 15.81
CA GLY A 43 -0.75 -0.38 17.25
C GLY A 43 0.72 -0.28 17.65
N PRO A 44 1.02 0.05 18.92
CA PRO A 44 2.39 0.31 19.38
C PRO A 44 3.33 -0.89 19.20
N LYS A 45 2.79 -2.12 19.10
CA LYS A 45 3.54 -3.38 18.90
C LYS A 45 3.58 -3.86 17.44
N ALA A 46 3.03 -3.12 16.49
CA ALA A 46 2.94 -3.53 15.08
C ALA A 46 4.32 -3.89 14.51
N ARG A 47 5.32 -3.04 14.73
CA ARG A 47 6.71 -3.29 14.31
C ARG A 47 7.27 -4.56 14.94
N ASP A 48 7.11 -4.74 16.25
CA ASP A 48 7.65 -5.89 16.99
C ASP A 48 7.05 -7.21 16.52
N ILE A 49 5.77 -7.19 16.12
CA ILE A 49 5.09 -8.36 15.55
C ILE A 49 5.64 -8.65 14.15
N LEU A 50 5.69 -7.65 13.27
CA LEU A 50 6.13 -7.85 11.89
C LEU A 50 7.61 -8.26 11.81
N ALA A 51 8.47 -7.69 12.67
CA ALA A 51 9.89 -8.02 12.74
C ALA A 51 10.18 -9.49 13.07
N LYS A 52 9.23 -10.23 13.65
CA LYS A 52 9.39 -11.69 13.90
C LYS A 52 9.34 -12.52 12.62
N ILE A 53 8.73 -11.98 11.57
CA ILE A 53 8.43 -12.70 10.34
C ILE A 53 8.94 -11.95 9.10
N THR A 54 9.74 -10.90 9.23
CA THR A 54 10.41 -10.27 8.09
C THR A 54 11.88 -10.02 8.40
N ARG A 55 12.70 -9.99 7.36
CA ARG A 55 14.12 -9.60 7.45
C ARG A 55 14.35 -8.13 7.11
N ALA A 56 13.32 -7.42 6.65
CA ALA A 56 13.42 -6.00 6.32
C ALA A 56 13.72 -5.15 7.56
N ASP A 57 14.50 -4.08 7.39
CA ASP A 57 14.71 -3.09 8.45
C ASP A 57 13.47 -2.21 8.59
N LEU A 58 12.77 -2.37 9.72
CA LEU A 58 11.55 -1.63 10.06
C LEU A 58 11.80 -0.46 11.02
N SER A 59 13.06 -0.10 11.26
CA SER A 59 13.43 1.06 12.08
C SER A 59 12.86 2.36 11.49
N ASN A 60 12.71 3.40 12.30
CA ASN A 60 12.20 4.69 11.81
C ASN A 60 13.10 5.33 10.75
N ALA A 61 14.40 5.05 10.77
CA ALA A 61 15.34 5.57 9.80
C ALA A 61 15.22 4.87 8.43
N ALA A 62 15.10 3.54 8.44
CA ALA A 62 14.97 2.75 7.21
C ALA A 62 13.54 2.75 6.63
N PHE A 63 12.52 2.82 7.48
CA PHE A 63 11.12 2.78 7.07
C PHE A 63 10.31 3.93 7.70
N PRO A 64 10.52 5.19 7.27
CA PRO A 64 9.85 6.35 7.83
C PRO A 64 8.34 6.38 7.51
N TRP A 65 7.59 7.19 8.26
CA TRP A 65 6.15 7.39 7.99
C TRP A 65 5.93 7.95 6.57
N LEU A 66 4.84 7.54 5.91
CA LEU A 66 4.56 7.82 4.50
C LEU A 66 5.60 7.31 3.50
N SER A 67 6.26 6.19 3.83
CA SER A 67 7.10 5.45 2.87
C SER A 67 6.53 4.08 2.57
N GLY A 68 7.01 3.48 1.48
CA GLY A 68 6.68 2.11 1.08
C GLY A 68 7.92 1.37 0.60
N GLN A 69 8.00 0.08 0.90
CA GLN A 69 9.05 -0.80 0.42
C GLN A 69 8.52 -2.22 0.20
N MET A 70 9.18 -2.96 -0.70
CA MET A 70 8.93 -4.39 -0.84
C MET A 70 9.60 -5.14 0.30
N ILE A 71 8.87 -6.03 0.94
CA ILE A 71 9.36 -6.90 2.01
C ILE A 71 8.88 -8.33 1.77
N ASP A 72 9.54 -9.27 2.42
CA ASP A 72 9.00 -10.62 2.58
C ASP A 72 8.37 -10.76 3.98
N VAL A 73 7.10 -11.11 4.02
CA VAL A 73 6.40 -11.56 5.23
C VAL A 73 6.50 -13.09 5.26
N ASN A 74 7.57 -13.57 5.86
CA ASN A 74 8.05 -14.94 5.80
C ASN A 74 8.27 -15.40 4.35
N LEU A 75 7.37 -16.22 3.80
CA LEU A 75 7.43 -16.70 2.43
C LEU A 75 6.55 -15.90 1.45
N ALA A 76 5.84 -14.88 1.94
CA ALA A 76 4.91 -14.09 1.16
C ALA A 76 5.52 -12.72 0.82
N PRO A 77 5.84 -12.43 -0.46
CA PRO A 77 6.27 -11.11 -0.87
C PRO A 77 5.10 -10.12 -0.75
N ALA A 78 5.38 -8.94 -0.19
CA ALA A 78 4.38 -7.91 0.05
C ALA A 78 4.95 -6.50 -0.16
N MET A 79 4.08 -5.57 -0.57
CA MET A 79 4.36 -4.15 -0.49
C MET A 79 3.94 -3.65 0.89
N ALA A 80 4.91 -3.31 1.74
CA ALA A 80 4.64 -2.66 3.02
C ALA A 80 4.57 -1.15 2.80
N ILE A 81 3.50 -0.52 3.28
CA ILE A 81 3.32 0.94 3.24
C ILE A 81 3.06 1.39 4.68
N ARG A 82 3.90 2.29 5.19
CA ARG A 82 3.79 2.79 6.56
C ARG A 82 2.82 3.97 6.62
N VAL A 83 1.54 3.65 6.57
CA VAL A 83 0.42 4.59 6.68
C VAL A 83 -0.84 3.86 7.17
N ASN A 84 -1.60 4.48 8.06
CA ASN A 84 -2.89 3.95 8.49
C ASN A 84 -3.82 5.09 8.93
N PHE A 85 -5.11 4.78 9.01
CA PHE A 85 -6.17 5.71 9.43
C PHE A 85 -6.50 5.64 10.93
N VAL A 86 -5.77 4.83 11.70
CA VAL A 86 -5.98 4.66 13.15
C VAL A 86 -5.24 5.73 13.94
N GLY A 87 -4.17 6.30 13.37
CA GLY A 87 -3.32 7.33 14.01
C GLY A 87 -2.19 6.76 14.87
N GLU A 88 -2.11 5.44 14.98
CA GLU A 88 -1.07 4.72 15.71
C GLU A 88 0.07 4.29 14.77
N LEU A 89 1.14 3.71 15.33
CA LEU A 89 2.14 3.02 14.52
C LEU A 89 1.49 1.89 13.71
N GLY A 90 1.75 1.86 12.41
CA GLY A 90 1.29 0.83 11.47
C GLY A 90 1.78 1.11 10.08
#